data_AF-F8Q4N1-F1
#
_entry.id   AF-F8Q4N1-F1
#
_cell.length_a   1.000
_cell.length_b   1.000
_cell.length_c   1.000
_cell.angle_alpha   90.00
_cell.angle_beta   90.00
_cell.angle_gamma   90.00
#
_symmetry.space_group_name_H-M   'P 1'
#
loop_
_entity.id
_entity.type
_entity.pdbx_description
1 polymer ?
#
loop_
_entity_poly.entity_id
_entity_poly.type
_entity_poly.pdbx_seq_one_letter_code
_entity_poly.pdbx_strand_id
1 'polypeptide(L)' 'WGATLYDFYHVHPFPENKYYMTTSTSSRLAIAMRDTGELDAAPDQLAWADREEDPRDIPPCDIGEL' A
#
# COMPACT_ATOMS: atom_id res chain seq x y z
N TRP A 1 -4.17 -4.12 -2.10
CA TRP A 1 -3.95 -4.04 -0.65
C TRP A 1 -3.28 -5.35 -0.28
N GLY A 2 -2.20 -5.35 0.51
CA GLY A 2 -1.67 -6.60 1.06
C GLY A 2 -2.32 -6.93 2.41
N ALA A 3 -1.90 -8.03 3.04
CA ALA A 3 -2.48 -8.52 4.29
C ALA A 3 -2.32 -7.57 5.51
N THR A 4 -1.44 -6.58 5.47
CA THR A 4 -1.25 -5.62 6.57
C THR A 4 -2.19 -4.40 6.48
N LEU A 5 -2.85 -4.08 7.59
CA LEU A 5 -3.89 -3.04 7.67
C LEU A 5 -3.35 -1.60 7.65
N TYR A 6 -2.06 -1.39 7.94
CA TYR A 6 -1.48 -0.06 8.20
C TYR A 6 -0.47 0.40 7.16
N ASP A 7 -0.51 -0.15 5.94
CA ASP A 7 0.46 0.16 4.91
C ASP A 7 0.08 1.42 4.09
N PHE A 8 0.07 2.58 4.77
CA PHE A 8 -0.23 3.89 4.22
C PHE A 8 1.05 4.74 4.05
N TYR A 9 1.14 5.45 2.93
CA TYR A 9 2.25 6.32 2.58
C TYR A 9 1.77 7.71 2.21
N HIS A 10 2.62 8.69 2.50
CA HIS A 10 2.46 10.06 2.05
C HIS A 10 3.28 10.27 0.78
N VAL A 11 2.62 10.76 -0.26
CA VAL A 11 3.24 11.16 -1.51
C VAL A 11 3.17 12.69 -1.60
N HIS A 12 4.27 13.29 -2.05
CA HIS A 12 4.36 14.72 -2.34
C HIS A 12 4.49 14.93 -3.85
N PRO A 13 3.37 15.12 -4.57
CA PRO A 13 3.39 15.30 -6.03
C PRO A 13 4.17 16.54 -6.48
N PHE A 14 4.22 17.56 -5.62
CA PHE A 14 4.99 18.78 -5.83
C PHE A 14 6.05 18.89 -4.74
N PRO A 15 7.31 18.47 -5.00
CA PRO A 15 8.38 18.44 -4.00
C PRO A 15 8.63 19.81 -3.35
N GLU A 16 8.40 20.89 -4.10
CA GLU A 16 8.57 22.27 -3.64
C GLU A 16 7.47 22.74 -2.68
N ASN A 17 6.28 22.11 -2.70
CA ASN A 17 5.16 22.46 -1.84
C ASN A 17 4.88 21.34 -0.83
N LYS A 18 5.55 21.40 0.32
CA LYS A 18 5.40 20.44 1.42
C LYS A 18 3.98 20.30 1.99
N TYR A 19 3.10 21.26 1.73
CA TYR A 19 1.70 21.23 2.20
C TYR A 19 0.79 20.46 1.23
N TYR A 20 1.24 20.20 0.01
CA TYR A 20 0.50 19.39 -0.95
C TYR A 20 0.92 17.93 -0.81
N MET A 21 0.10 17.18 -0.09
CA MET A 21 0.37 15.80 0.29
C MET A 21 -0.86 14.93 -0.02
N THR A 22 -0.62 13.76 -0.61
CA THR A 22 -1.66 12.75 -0.84
C THR A 22 -1.32 11.51 -0.03
N THR A 23 -2.30 10.96 0.67
CA THR A 23 -2.15 9.66 1.35
C THR A 23 -2.67 8.56 0.44
N SER A 24 -1.88 7.50 0.26
CA SER A 24 -2.27 6.31 -0.52
C SER A 24 -1.76 5.05 0.17
N THR A 25 -2.16 3.88 -0.33
CA THR A 25 -1.71 2.58 0.17
C THR A 25 -0.53 2.06 -0.64
N SER A 26 0.38 1.29 -0.04
CA SER A 26 1.52 0.64 -0.76
C SER A 26 1.09 -0.02 -2.06
N SER A 27 0.06 -0.86 -2.02
CA SER A 27 -0.37 -1.64 -3.19
C SER A 27 -0.76 -0.78 -4.40
N ARG A 28 -1.45 0.35 -4.17
CA ARG A 28 -1.80 1.30 -5.24
C ARG A 28 -0.57 2.02 -5.77
N LEU A 29 0.37 2.37 -4.89
CA LEU A 29 1.62 3.01 -5.28
C LEU A 29 2.53 2.04 -6.04
N ALA A 30 2.65 0.79 -5.59
CA ALA A 30 3.44 -0.25 -6.25
C ALA A 30 2.91 -0.56 -7.66
N ILE A 31 1.58 -0.59 -7.85
CA ILE A 31 0.98 -0.68 -9.20
C ILE A 31 1.39 0.52 -10.05
N ALA A 32 1.20 1.75 -9.55
CA ALA A 32 1.53 2.95 -10.30
C ALA A 32 3.03 3.04 -10.67
N MET A 33 3.94 2.69 -9.76
CA MET A 33 5.38 2.67 -10.02
C MET A 33 5.77 1.63 -11.07
N ARG A 34 5.08 0.47 -11.10
CA ARG A 34 5.27 -0.54 -12.15
C ARG A 34 4.76 -0.09 -13.51
N ASP A 35 3.63 0.61 -13.54
CA ASP A 35 3.06 1.16 -14.78
C ASP A 35 3.95 2.25 -15.38
N THR A 36 4.59 3.09 -14.55
CA THR A 36 5.51 4.14 -15.01
C THR A 36 6.94 3.64 -15.26
N GLY A 37 7.30 2.47 -14.72
CA GLY A 37 8.65 1.91 -14.79
C GLY A 37 9.63 2.49 -13.77
N GLU A 38 9.16 3.29 -12.80
CA GLU A 38 9.99 3.90 -11.76
C GLU A 38 10.22 2.94 -10.57
N LEU A 39 10.99 1.88 -10.80
CA LEU A 39 11.20 0.81 -9.81
C LEU A 39 12.38 1.06 -8.86
N ASP A 40 13.30 1.96 -9.23
CA ASP A 40 14.56 2.17 -8.52
C ASP A 40 14.43 3.06 -7.26
N ALA A 41 13.30 3.76 -7.11
CA ALA A 41 13.09 4.69 -6.01
C ALA A 41 12.89 3.99 -4.66
N ALA A 42 12.36 2.77 -4.66
CA ALA A 42 11.95 2.03 -3.46
C ALA A 42 12.04 0.49 -3.64
N PRO A 43 13.22 -0.06 -4.01
CA PRO A 43 13.35 -1.47 -4.39
C PRO A 43 13.03 -2.43 -3.25
N ASP A 44 13.38 -2.08 -2.00
CA ASP A 44 13.10 -2.91 -0.83
C ASP A 44 11.61 -2.96 -0.50
N GLN A 45 10.90 -1.84 -0.67
CA GLN A 45 9.45 -1.75 -0.43
C GLN A 45 8.68 -2.52 -1.51
N LEU A 46 9.12 -2.44 -2.77
CA LEU A 46 8.54 -3.24 -3.85
C LEU A 46 8.79 -4.74 -3.62
N ALA A 47 10.00 -5.12 -3.22
CA ALA A 47 10.33 -6.51 -2.90
C ALA A 47 9.57 -7.04 -1.69
N TRP A 48 9.26 -6.19 -0.70
CA TRP A 48 8.39 -6.53 0.41
C TRP A 48 6.95 -6.73 -0.05
N ALA A 49 6.42 -5.78 -0.84
CA ALA A 49 5.05 -5.85 -1.37
C ALA A 49 4.81 -7.13 -2.20
N ASP A 50 5.82 -7.60 -2.94
CA ASP A 50 5.74 -8.84 -3.74
C ASP A 50 5.72 -10.13 -2.90
N ARG A 51 6.14 -10.06 -1.63
CA ARG A 51 6.12 -11.19 -0.69
C ARG A 51 4.94 -11.16 0.25
N GLU A 52 4.19 -10.06 0.26
CA GLU A 52 3.05 -9.90 1.14
C GLU A 52 1.91 -10.84 0.69
N GLU A 53 1.29 -11.50 1.65
CA GLU A 53 0.11 -12.32 1.36
C GLU A 53 -1.05 -11.45 0.88
N ASP A 54 -1.87 -12.02 0.00
CA ASP A 54 -3.12 -11.39 -0.37
C ASP A 54 -4.03 -11.25 0.86
N PRO A 55 -4.81 -10.16 0.96
CA PRO A 55 -5.74 -9.96 2.05
C PRO A 55 -6.76 -11.10 2.05
N ARG A 56 -7.00 -11.66 3.23
CA ARG A 56 -8.01 -12.70 3.44
C ARG A 56 -9.31 -12.09 3.95
N ASP A 57 -10.42 -12.58 3.43
CA ASP A 57 -11.74 -12.28 3.97
C ASP A 57 -11.91 -12.95 5.33
N ILE A 58 -12.23 -12.16 6.35
CA ILE A 58 -12.57 -12.65 7.68
C ILE A 58 -14.09 -12.48 7.83
N PRO A 59 -14.89 -13.57 7.79
CA PRO A 59 -16.33 -13.46 7.96
C PRO A 59 -16.66 -12.98 9.38
N PRO A 60 -17.79 -12.28 9.58
CA PRO A 60 -18.27 -11.94 10.90
C PRO A 60 -18.44 -13.20 11.78
N CYS A 61 -18.05 -13.11 13.04
CA CYS A 61 -18.35 -14.15 14.03
C CYS A 61 -19.85 -14.09 14.38
N ASP A 62 -20.53 -15.24 14.40
CA ASP A 62 -21.89 -15.32 14.93
C ASP A 62 -21.85 -15.23 16.46
N ILE A 63 -22.36 -14.12 16.99
CA ILE A 63 -22.38 -13.84 18.43
C ILE A 63 -23.37 -14.78 19.16
N GLY A 64 -24.32 -15.39 18.45
CA GLY A 64 -25.32 -16.30 19.01
C GLY A 64 -24.82 -17.72 19.33
N GLU A 65 -23.61 -18.09 18.86
CA GLU A 65 -23.01 -19.42 19.07
C GLU A 65 -21.85 -19.44 20.08
N LEU A 66 -21.67 -18.36 20.86
CA LEU A 66 -20.61 -18.18 21.87
C LEU A 66 -20.98 -18.71 23.27
#